data_AF-A0AAV0NV45-F1
#
_entry.id   AF-A0AAV0NV45-F1
#
_cell.length_a   1.000
_cell.length_b   1.000
_cell.length_c   1.000
_cell.angle_alpha   90.00
_cell.angle_beta   90.00
_cell.angle_gamma   90.00
#
_symmetry.space_group_name_H-M   'P 1'
#
loop_
_entity.id
_entity.type
_entity.pdbx_description
1 polymer ?
#
loop_
_entity_poly.entity_id
_entity_poly.type
_entity_poly.pdbx_seq_one_letter_code
_entity_poly.pdbx_strand_id
1 'polypeptide(L)'
;MVCSKGVLESLRRRARIMTDGFNSCRNVVCNFTEGAMYSFPQIRLPPKAIEAAKSAGKVADVFYCLKLLEATGISTVPGSGFGQKEGVFHLRTTILPAEEDMPAIMESFKKFNDEFMEQYEDHKGYSRM
;
A
#
# COMPACT_ATOMS: atom_id res chain seq x y z
N MET A 1 -17.16 14.10 -23.53
CA MET A 1 -17.10 12.98 -22.55
C MET A 1 -17.42 13.57 -21.19
N VAL A 2 -18.69 13.57 -20.76
CA VAL A 2 -19.11 14.19 -19.49
C VAL A 2 -19.38 13.08 -18.50
N CYS A 3 -18.49 12.93 -17.50
CA CYS A 3 -18.75 12.06 -16.35
C CYS A 3 -19.90 12.68 -15.55
N SER A 4 -20.94 11.90 -15.25
CA SER A 4 -22.09 12.37 -14.46
C SER A 4 -21.63 12.86 -13.07
N LYS A 5 -22.21 13.97 -12.57
CA LYS A 5 -21.84 14.57 -11.28
C LYS A 5 -21.83 13.53 -10.13
N GLY A 6 -22.81 12.63 -10.10
CA GLY A 6 -22.89 11.58 -9.08
C GLY A 6 -21.75 10.56 -9.14
N VAL A 7 -21.25 10.25 -10.35
CA VAL A 7 -20.09 9.35 -10.53
C VAL A 7 -18.82 10.02 -10.01
N LEU A 8 -18.64 11.31 -10.29
CA LEU A 8 -17.50 12.08 -9.80
C LEU A 8 -17.52 12.22 -8.27
N GLU A 9 -18.70 12.45 -7.67
CA GLU A 9 -18.85 12.51 -6.21
C GLU A 9 -18.53 11.15 -5.56
N SER A 10 -18.99 10.05 -6.15
CA SER A 10 -18.65 8.70 -5.68
C SER A 10 -17.14 8.44 -5.78
N LEU A 11 -16.51 8.74 -6.92
CA LEU A 11 -15.06 8.59 -7.08
C LEU A 11 -14.30 9.43 -6.05
N ARG A 12 -14.79 10.64 -5.72
CA ARG A 12 -14.18 11.49 -4.68
C ARG A 12 -14.32 10.90 -3.27
N ARG A 13 -15.46 10.30 -2.94
CA ARG A 13 -15.64 9.60 -1.65
C ARG A 13 -14.72 8.39 -1.56
N ARG A 14 -14.67 7.58 -2.61
CA ARG A 14 -13.76 6.43 -2.74
C ARG A 14 -12.30 6.83 -2.60
N ALA A 15 -11.89 7.90 -3.27
CA ALA A 15 -10.55 8.48 -3.12
C ALA A 15 -10.22 8.83 -1.65
N ARG A 16 -11.16 9.44 -0.92
CA ARG A 16 -10.97 9.73 0.52
C ARG A 16 -10.84 8.47 1.35
N ILE A 17 -11.78 7.53 1.22
CA ILE A 17 -11.76 6.27 1.99
C ILE A 17 -10.42 5.54 1.82
N MET A 18 -9.96 5.40 0.58
CA MET A 18 -8.67 4.74 0.30
C MET A 18 -7.49 5.54 0.85
N THR A 19 -7.46 6.87 0.65
CA THR A 19 -6.37 7.73 1.13
C THR A 19 -6.26 7.68 2.66
N ASP A 20 -7.39 7.84 3.35
CA ASP A 20 -7.45 7.84 4.82
C ASP A 20 -7.12 6.46 5.37
N GLY A 21 -7.61 5.39 4.72
CA GLY A 21 -7.27 4.02 5.05
C GLY A 21 -5.77 3.76 4.96
N PHE A 22 -5.12 4.15 3.86
CA PHE A 22 -3.67 3.98 3.71
C PHE A 22 -2.89 4.80 4.73
N ASN A 23 -3.28 6.05 4.98
CA ASN A 23 -2.62 6.90 5.96
C ASN A 23 -2.83 6.44 7.41
N SER A 24 -3.80 5.56 7.67
CA SER A 24 -3.99 4.91 8.98
C SER A 24 -3.10 3.68 9.20
N CYS A 25 -2.41 3.21 8.15
CA CYS A 25 -1.54 2.04 8.20
C CYS A 25 -0.12 2.42 8.64
N ARG A 26 0.53 1.54 9.41
CA ARG A 26 1.91 1.76 9.86
C ARG A 26 2.85 1.91 8.66
N ASN A 27 3.72 2.92 8.70
CA ASN A 27 4.75 3.16 7.68
C ASN A 27 4.22 3.38 6.25
N VAL A 28 2.96 3.78 6.10
CA VAL A 28 2.35 4.10 4.81
C VAL A 28 2.02 5.59 4.75
N VAL A 29 2.33 6.22 3.61
CA VAL A 29 1.93 7.60 3.32
C VAL A 29 1.29 7.63 1.94
N CYS A 30 0.07 8.14 1.85
CA CYS A 30 -0.68 8.26 0.61
C CYS A 30 -1.13 9.70 0.39
N ASN A 31 -0.78 10.24 -0.77
CA ASN A 31 -1.34 11.51 -1.23
C ASN A 31 -2.79 11.33 -1.66
N PHE A 32 -3.59 12.39 -1.49
CA PHE A 32 -4.96 12.38 -1.94
C PHE A 32 -5.03 12.21 -3.46
N THR A 33 -5.95 11.35 -3.92
CA THR A 33 -6.18 11.11 -5.35
C THR A 33 -7.07 12.24 -5.91
N GLU A 34 -6.45 13.28 -6.44
CA GLU A 34 -7.14 14.46 -7.00
C GLU A 34 -7.87 14.17 -8.33
N GLY A 35 -7.44 13.14 -9.06
CA GLY A 35 -8.01 12.76 -10.34
C GLY A 35 -7.61 11.35 -10.77
N ALA A 36 -8.05 10.96 -11.97
CA ALA A 36 -7.94 9.59 -12.48
C ALA A 36 -8.62 8.56 -11.54
N MET A 37 -8.09 7.34 -11.49
CA MET A 37 -8.69 6.21 -10.77
C MET A 37 -7.66 5.42 -9.94
N TYR A 38 -6.49 6.01 -9.64
CA TYR A 38 -5.38 5.32 -9.01
C TYR A 38 -4.85 6.08 -7.80
N SER A 39 -4.58 5.34 -6.72
CA SER A 39 -3.79 5.83 -5.58
C SER A 39 -2.38 5.24 -5.64
N PHE A 40 -1.40 6.00 -5.14
CA PHE A 40 0.01 5.64 -5.18
C PHE A 40 0.67 5.78 -3.80
N PRO A 41 0.26 4.97 -2.80
CA PRO A 41 0.85 5.00 -1.48
C PRO A 41 2.34 4.64 -1.51
N GLN A 42 3.12 5.41 -0.76
CA GLN A 42 4.50 5.11 -0.41
C GLN A 42 4.52 4.18 0.79
N ILE A 43 5.24 3.06 0.68
CA ILE A 43 5.47 2.11 1.76
C ILE A 43 6.92 2.26 2.24
N ARG A 44 7.10 2.63 3.51
CA ARG A 44 8.43 2.75 4.13
C ARG A 44 8.86 1.39 4.67
N LEU A 45 9.46 0.59 3.80
CA LEU A 45 9.86 -0.77 4.12
C LEU A 45 11.04 -0.80 5.13
N PRO A 46 11.00 -1.66 6.16
CA PRO A 46 12.12 -1.88 7.06
C PRO A 46 13.35 -2.43 6.32
N PRO A 47 14.58 -2.16 6.80
CA PRO A 47 15.80 -2.70 6.19
C PRO A 47 15.79 -4.22 6.03
N LYS A 48 15.27 -4.97 7.01
CA LYS A 48 15.18 -6.44 6.93
C LYS A 48 14.25 -6.91 5.81
N ALA A 49 13.16 -6.18 5.54
CA ALA A 49 12.27 -6.50 4.42
C ALA A 49 12.99 -6.29 3.08
N ILE A 50 13.82 -5.25 2.97
CA ILE A 50 14.62 -4.96 1.79
C ILE A 50 15.68 -6.07 1.59
N GLU A 51 16.36 -6.50 2.64
CA GLU A 51 17.33 -7.61 2.56
C GLU A 51 16.67 -8.96 2.25
N ALA A 52 15.49 -9.22 2.81
CA ALA A 52 14.70 -10.41 2.47
C ALA A 52 14.28 -10.40 0.99
N ALA A 53 13.86 -9.25 0.46
CA ALA A 53 13.55 -9.09 -0.95
C ALA A 53 14.77 -9.35 -1.84
N LYS A 54 15.94 -8.79 -1.50
CA LYS A 54 17.21 -9.06 -2.20
C LYS A 54 17.56 -10.55 -2.18
N SER A 55 17.43 -11.20 -1.03
CA SER A 55 17.69 -12.64 -0.87
C SER A 55 16.74 -13.50 -1.71
N ALA A 56 15.52 -13.03 -1.93
CA ALA A 56 14.54 -13.65 -2.82
C ALA A 56 14.72 -13.26 -4.31
N GLY A 57 15.74 -12.46 -4.64
CA GLY A 57 15.99 -11.98 -6.01
C GLY A 57 14.90 -11.02 -6.52
N LYS A 58 14.23 -10.28 -5.63
CA LYS A 58 13.13 -9.36 -5.97
C LYS A 58 13.45 -7.92 -5.54
N VAL A 59 12.89 -6.97 -6.28
CA VAL A 59 12.82 -5.56 -5.82
C VAL A 59 11.88 -5.50 -4.60
N ALA A 60 12.17 -4.63 -3.64
CA ALA A 60 11.48 -4.64 -2.34
C ALA A 60 9.97 -4.36 -2.45
N ASP A 61 9.54 -3.49 -3.36
CA ASP A 61 8.12 -3.26 -3.62
C ASP A 61 7.43 -4.43 -4.32
N VAL A 62 8.10 -5.11 -5.25
CA VAL A 62 7.63 -6.36 -5.87
C VAL A 62 7.44 -7.41 -4.79
N PHE A 63 8.41 -7.55 -3.88
CA PHE A 63 8.33 -8.47 -2.75
C PHE A 63 7.13 -8.17 -1.86
N TYR A 64 6.92 -6.91 -1.47
CA TYR A 64 5.78 -6.49 -0.67
C TYR A 64 4.44 -6.76 -1.38
N CYS A 65 4.32 -6.42 -2.67
CA CYS A 65 3.08 -6.64 -3.44
C CYS A 65 2.75 -8.13 -3.60
N LEU A 66 3.76 -8.98 -3.80
CA LEU A 66 3.56 -10.44 -3.85
C LEU A 66 3.11 -10.99 -2.49
N LYS A 67 3.71 -10.53 -1.39
CA LYS A 67 3.31 -10.95 -0.04
C LYS A 67 1.90 -10.49 0.30
N LEU A 68 1.52 -9.28 -0.11
CA LEU A 68 0.16 -8.77 0.02
C LEU A 68 -0.83 -9.68 -0.73
N LEU A 69 -0.53 -10.01 -1.98
CA LEU A 69 -1.36 -10.88 -2.81
C LEU A 69 -1.51 -12.28 -2.19
N GLU A 70 -0.41 -12.89 -1.74
CA GLU A 70 -0.40 -14.21 -1.11
C GLU A 70 -1.25 -14.26 0.16
N ALA A 71 -1.21 -13.20 0.98
CA ALA A 71 -1.90 -13.17 2.27
C ALA A 71 -3.38 -12.76 2.17
N THR A 72 -3.73 -11.88 1.23
CA THR A 72 -5.05 -11.21 1.21
C THR A 72 -5.84 -11.43 -0.08
N GLY A 73 -5.18 -11.87 -1.16
CA GLY A 73 -5.76 -11.84 -2.50
C GLY A 73 -5.80 -10.45 -3.15
N ILE A 74 -5.35 -9.39 -2.47
CA ILE A 74 -5.33 -8.04 -3.01
C ILE A 74 -4.18 -7.91 -4.03
N SER A 75 -4.54 -7.74 -5.31
CA SER A 75 -3.57 -7.51 -6.38
C SER A 75 -3.27 -6.03 -6.56
N THR A 76 -2.01 -5.64 -6.39
CA THR A 76 -1.51 -4.28 -6.63
C THR A 76 -0.37 -4.29 -7.64
N VAL A 77 0.03 -3.12 -8.15
CA VAL A 77 1.16 -3.00 -9.07
C VAL A 77 2.35 -2.35 -8.36
N PRO A 78 3.55 -2.96 -8.37
CA PRO A 78 4.71 -2.40 -7.69
C PRO A 78 5.19 -1.10 -8.37
N GLY A 79 5.66 -0.14 -7.56
CA GLY A 79 6.13 1.18 -7.99
C GLY A 79 7.33 1.15 -8.94
N SER A 80 8.16 0.10 -8.84
CA SER A 80 9.35 -0.11 -9.66
C SER A 80 9.04 -0.22 -11.16
N GLY A 81 7.83 -0.60 -11.53
CA GLY A 81 7.36 -0.59 -12.93
C GLY A 81 7.08 0.82 -13.49
N PHE A 82 7.02 1.85 -12.66
CA PHE A 82 6.67 3.23 -13.06
C PHE A 82 7.85 4.21 -13.02
N GLY A 83 9.01 3.77 -12.53
CA GLY A 83 10.12 4.65 -12.18
C GLY A 83 9.84 5.37 -10.85
N GLN A 84 10.71 5.14 -9.86
CA GLN A 84 10.62 5.78 -8.54
C GLN A 84 12.02 6.11 -8.03
N LYS A 85 12.10 7.06 -7.09
CA LYS A 85 13.37 7.45 -6.47
C LYS A 85 14.00 6.25 -5.75
N GLU A 86 15.32 6.12 -5.85
CA GLU A 86 16.07 5.08 -5.13
C GLU A 86 15.81 5.15 -3.61
N GLY A 87 15.64 3.98 -2.99
CA GLY A 87 15.31 3.85 -1.58
C GLY A 87 13.87 4.20 -1.21
N VAL A 88 13.02 4.52 -2.19
CA VAL A 88 11.58 4.77 -2.00
C VAL A 88 10.78 3.70 -2.72
N PHE A 89 9.76 3.18 -2.04
CA PHE A 89 8.92 2.09 -2.54
C PHE A 89 7.46 2.51 -2.55
N HIS A 90 6.78 2.21 -3.64
CA HIS A 90 5.35 2.49 -3.80
C HIS A 90 4.62 1.26 -4.28
N LEU A 91 3.30 1.31 -4.18
CA LEU A 91 2.40 0.45 -4.95
C LEU A 91 1.32 1.32 -5.59
N ARG A 92 0.78 0.87 -6.72
CA ARG A 92 -0.41 1.44 -7.34
C ARG A 92 -1.60 0.55 -7.03
N THR A 93 -2.68 1.15 -6.59
CA THR A 93 -3.99 0.51 -6.44
C THR A 93 -5.09 1.34 -7.09
N THR A 94 -6.28 0.76 -7.29
CA THR A 94 -7.44 1.45 -7.87
C THR A 94 -8.40 1.93 -6.78
N ILE A 95 -9.10 3.03 -7.04
CA ILE A 95 -10.24 3.50 -6.23
C ILE A 95 -11.58 2.99 -6.78
N LEU A 96 -11.55 1.92 -7.57
CA LEU A 96 -12.70 1.39 -8.30
C LEU A 96 -13.57 0.38 -7.56
N PRO A 97 -13.16 -0.29 -6.46
CA PRO A 97 -14.06 -1.12 -5.67
C PRO A 97 -15.34 -0.37 -5.26
N ALA A 98 -16.39 -1.13 -4.92
CA ALA A 98 -17.62 -0.55 -4.42
C ALA A 98 -17.38 0.11 -3.05
N GLU A 99 -18.12 1.19 -2.73
CA GLU A 99 -17.90 1.96 -1.50
C GLU A 99 -18.08 1.08 -0.25
N GLU A 100 -18.98 0.11 -0.32
CA GLU A 100 -19.27 -0.88 0.72
C GLU A 100 -18.16 -1.91 0.96
N ASP A 101 -17.35 -2.22 -0.06
CA ASP A 101 -16.27 -3.22 0.03
C ASP A 101 -14.96 -2.61 0.55
N MET A 102 -14.78 -1.30 0.36
CA MET A 102 -13.55 -0.60 0.71
C MET A 102 -13.13 -0.75 2.18
N PRO A 103 -14.04 -0.67 3.18
CA PRO A 103 -13.66 -0.88 4.57
C PRO A 103 -13.01 -2.24 4.82
N ALA A 104 -13.58 -3.31 4.26
CA ALA A 104 -13.05 -4.67 4.41
C ALA A 104 -11.70 -4.84 3.69
N ILE A 105 -11.55 -4.27 2.49
CA ILE A 105 -10.28 -4.26 1.75
C ILE A 105 -9.19 -3.53 2.55
N MET A 106 -9.52 -2.37 3.13
CA MET A 106 -8.56 -1.57 3.89
C MET A 106 -8.22 -2.22 5.24
N GLU A 107 -9.16 -2.88 5.90
CA GLU A 107 -8.90 -3.68 7.09
C GLU A 107 -7.97 -4.86 6.79
N SER A 108 -8.22 -5.59 5.70
CA SER A 108 -7.36 -6.69 5.24
C SER A 108 -5.95 -6.20 4.90
N PHE A 109 -5.84 -5.09 4.15
CA PHE A 109 -4.56 -4.46 3.85
C PHE A 109 -3.83 -4.03 5.12
N LYS A 110 -4.52 -3.37 6.06
CA LYS A 110 -3.92 -2.90 7.30
C LYS A 110 -3.39 -4.04 8.15
N LYS A 111 -4.18 -5.10 8.32
CA LYS A 111 -3.77 -6.30 9.05
C LYS A 111 -2.51 -6.91 8.45
N PHE A 112 -2.50 -7.13 7.13
CA PHE A 112 -1.31 -7.61 6.44
C PHE A 112 -0.11 -6.68 6.63
N ASN A 113 -0.31 -5.36 6.48
CA ASN A 113 0.75 -4.39 6.61
C ASN A 113 1.36 -4.42 8.01
N ASP A 114 0.53 -4.46 9.05
CA ASP A 114 1.01 -4.46 10.43
C ASP A 114 1.79 -5.75 10.75
N GLU A 115 1.29 -6.92 10.32
CA GLU A 115 1.98 -8.21 10.44
C GLU A 115 3.30 -8.24 9.66
N PHE A 116 3.32 -7.71 8.43
CA PHE A 116 4.51 -7.61 7.60
C PHE A 116 5.55 -6.69 8.27
N MET A 117 5.12 -5.54 8.79
CA MET A 117 6.02 -4.59 9.44
C MET A 117 6.62 -5.18 10.72
N GLU A 118 5.82 -5.91 11.51
CA GLU A 118 6.28 -6.61 12.71
C GLU A 118 7.28 -7.72 12.36
N GLN A 119 6.98 -8.56 11.36
CA GLN A 119 7.86 -9.65 10.92
C GLN A 119 9.26 -9.16 10.53
N TYR A 120 9.34 -7.99 9.90
CA TYR A 120 10.60 -7.39 9.45
C TYR A 120 11.09 -6.25 10.34
N GLU A 121 10.53 -6.11 11.54
CA GLU A 121 10.95 -5.09 12.47
C GLU A 121 12.38 -5.36 12.96
N ASP A 122 13.15 -4.29 13.11
CA ASP A 122 14.47 -4.39 13.70
C ASP A 122 14.32 -4.40 15.22
N HIS A 123 14.09 -5.58 15.81
CA HIS A 123 14.25 -5.77 17.25
C HIS A 123 15.74 -5.63 17.60
N LYS A 124 16.26 -4.40 17.60
CA LYS A 124 17.46 -4.09 18.37
C LYS A 124 17.04 -4.26 19.82
N GLY A 125 17.36 -5.43 20.37
CA GLY A 125 17.10 -5.75 21.76
C GLY A 125 17.55 -4.59 22.63
N TYR A 126 16.61 -4.03 23.40
CA TYR A 126 16.97 -3.39 24.65
C TYR A 126 17.58 -4.49 25.53
N SER A 127 18.88 -4.72 25.38
CA SER A 127 19.69 -5.30 26.44
C SER A 127 19.62 -4.30 27.58
N ARG A 128 18.66 -4.49 28.48
CA ARG A 128 18.70 -3.88 29.82
C ARG A 128 20.06 -4.25 30.40
N MET A 129 20.96 -3.26 30.50
CA MET A 129 22.01 -3.26 31.52
C MET A 129 21.36 -3.29 32.90
#